data_AF-A0A534TUX6-F1
#
_entry.id   AF-A0A534TUX6-F1
#
_cell.length_a   1.000
_cell.length_b   1.000
_cell.length_c   1.000
_cell.angle_alpha   90.00
_cell.angle_beta   90.00
_cell.angle_gamma   90.00
#
_symmetry.space_group_name_H-M   'P 1'
#
loop_
_entity.id
_entity.type
_entity.pdbx_description
1 polymer ?
#
loop_
_entity_poly.entity_id
_entity_poly.type
_entity_poly.pdbx_seq_one_letter_code
_entity_poly.pdbx_strand_id
1 'polypeptide(L)'
;MDATVPSGAEWLEADGLGGFASGTVGLVRTRRYHALLLAATAPPAGRVVLVNGLEAWLETDGGTVALCAQRYAPDVLYPDGAERVVAFTPDPWPRWTFALPGGGTIEHGLFVRPGRAAIVLYWQPAAGARGTLCVRPLLSGRDYHALHHENPAFRFDAAVNDGAVTWRPYASLPAIVARTNGVYAHEPQWYRRFLYAEEHARGLDDVEDLASPGVFRWDVAAGTAVLELAAGDLAAAGDAATARDFAAAGDAAPQAQTSSASPSSTRDFVAVRAGEERRRAAFPSRLHRAADAYVVRRGAGRTIIAGYPWFTDWGRDTFIALRGLCLATGRFDDARQILREWAGAVSQGMLPNRFPDDGGTPEFNAVDAALWFVVAADEFLRRAPAVDGDTRAALEAAIDAIVAGRSSPGTRGSPIGDATRSSRSAASASRPGASTTRDRSCASGRGRSRRACCRTTFPTTAAHPSSTRSTPRSGSSSPPTSSCAAPPPSTATRAPRSKRRSTRSSPATRAAAATASAPPRTASSPPASRVCSSPGWTRRWATGS
;
A
#
# COMPACT_ATOMS: atom_id res chain seq x y z
N MET A 1 10.40 13.81 23.04
CA MET A 1 11.60 13.20 22.43
C MET A 1 11.20 12.84 21.01
N ASP A 2 11.69 13.57 20.01
CA ASP A 2 11.52 13.12 18.63
C ASP A 2 12.49 11.98 18.37
N ALA A 3 11.95 10.78 18.15
CA ALA A 3 12.72 9.67 17.62
C ALA A 3 12.94 9.93 16.12
N THR A 4 14.20 10.00 15.70
CA THR A 4 14.55 10.09 14.29
C THR A 4 13.96 8.88 13.55
N VAL A 5 13.14 9.14 12.53
CA VAL A 5 12.47 8.07 11.78
C VAL A 5 13.55 7.28 11.02
N PRO A 6 13.62 5.93 11.15
CA PRO A 6 14.63 5.14 10.45
C PRO A 6 14.54 5.31 8.93
N SER A 7 15.68 5.36 8.25
CA SER A 7 15.74 5.47 6.77
C SER A 7 15.06 4.29 6.05
N GLY A 8 15.08 3.10 6.67
CA GLY A 8 14.36 1.92 6.20
C GLY A 8 12.86 1.89 6.54
N ALA A 9 12.30 2.92 7.17
CA ALA A 9 10.85 3.03 7.37
C ALA A 9 10.14 3.38 6.04
N GLU A 10 8.92 2.89 5.89
CA GLU A 10 8.07 3.13 4.72
C GLU A 10 6.96 4.15 5.04
N TRP A 11 6.57 4.95 4.05
CA TRP A 11 5.46 5.90 4.11
C TRP A 11 4.38 5.52 3.10
N LEU A 12 3.13 5.94 3.39
CA LEU A 12 1.95 5.62 2.59
C LEU A 12 1.00 6.82 2.55
N GLU A 13 0.54 7.17 1.36
CA GLU A 13 -0.44 8.22 1.08
C GLU A 13 -1.53 7.61 0.16
N ALA A 14 -2.74 7.38 0.69
CA ALA A 14 -3.83 6.72 -0.05
C ALA A 14 -4.80 7.71 -0.69
N ASP A 15 -5.36 7.37 -1.86
CA ASP A 15 -6.28 8.25 -2.61
C ASP A 15 -7.77 8.12 -2.22
N GLY A 16 -8.12 7.16 -1.36
CA GLY A 16 -9.52 6.85 -1.02
C GLY A 16 -10.29 6.10 -2.13
N LEU A 17 -9.63 5.76 -3.24
CA LEU A 17 -10.13 4.98 -4.38
C LEU A 17 -9.44 3.61 -4.48
N GLY A 18 -8.46 3.31 -3.62
CA GLY A 18 -7.65 2.09 -3.65
C GLY A 18 -6.29 2.27 -4.33
N GLY A 19 -6.06 3.41 -4.99
CA GLY A 19 -4.73 3.87 -5.37
C GLY A 19 -3.95 4.40 -4.16
N PHE A 20 -2.64 4.58 -4.34
CA PHE A 20 -1.75 5.13 -3.32
C PHE A 20 -0.41 5.59 -3.92
N ALA A 21 0.30 6.38 -3.13
CA ALA A 21 1.74 6.61 -3.24
C ALA A 21 2.44 6.00 -2.02
N SER A 22 3.63 5.42 -2.22
CA SER A 22 4.46 4.87 -1.15
C SER A 22 5.93 4.80 -1.52
N GLY A 23 6.78 4.79 -0.49
CA GLY A 23 8.23 4.74 -0.63
C GLY A 23 8.92 4.61 0.72
N THR A 24 10.25 4.74 0.74
CA THR A 24 11.05 4.74 1.96
C THR A 24 11.39 6.17 2.41
N VAL A 25 11.72 6.32 3.69
CA VAL A 25 12.31 7.56 4.24
C VAL A 25 13.70 7.81 3.63
N GLY A 26 14.46 6.76 3.37
CA GLY A 26 15.78 6.80 2.72
C GLY A 26 15.76 6.96 1.20
N LEU A 27 14.61 7.35 0.59
CA LEU A 27 14.37 7.59 -0.84
C LEU A 27 14.47 6.35 -1.75
N VAL A 28 15.39 5.43 -1.48
CA VAL A 28 15.63 4.20 -2.26
C VAL A 28 14.38 3.31 -2.25
N ARG A 29 13.86 3.00 -3.44
CA ARG A 29 12.73 2.08 -3.61
C ARG A 29 13.20 0.63 -3.42
N THR A 30 12.61 -0.07 -2.46
CA THR A 30 12.99 -1.43 -2.04
C THR A 30 12.02 -2.51 -2.47
N ARG A 31 10.77 -2.15 -2.83
CA ARG A 31 9.67 -3.05 -3.21
C ARG A 31 9.14 -2.70 -4.61
N ARG A 32 8.55 -3.68 -5.31
CA ARG A 32 7.83 -3.44 -6.58
C ARG A 32 6.53 -2.63 -6.41
N TYR A 33 6.13 -2.39 -5.16
CA TYR A 33 4.92 -1.66 -4.78
C TYR A 33 5.16 -0.17 -4.47
N HIS A 34 6.41 0.31 -4.47
CA HIS A 34 6.71 1.73 -4.23
C HIS A 34 6.49 2.54 -5.51
N ALA A 35 5.64 3.55 -5.42
CA ALA A 35 5.17 4.36 -6.53
C ALA A 35 4.78 5.77 -6.06
N LEU A 36 4.82 6.74 -6.98
CA LEU A 36 4.26 8.08 -6.79
C LEU A 36 2.82 8.15 -7.29
N LEU A 37 2.48 7.39 -8.33
CA LEU A 37 1.12 7.28 -8.85
C LEU A 37 0.84 5.82 -9.19
N LEU A 38 0.20 5.11 -8.25
CA LEU A 38 -0.50 3.84 -8.47
C LEU A 38 -2.00 4.13 -8.35
N ALA A 39 -2.78 3.82 -9.39
CA ALA A 39 -4.19 4.17 -9.50
C ALA A 39 -5.07 2.92 -9.66
N ALA A 40 -6.23 2.90 -9.01
CA ALA A 40 -7.25 1.88 -9.22
C ALA A 40 -8.14 2.27 -10.41
N THR A 41 -8.13 1.44 -11.48
CA THR A 41 -8.99 1.67 -12.66
C THR A 41 -10.46 1.30 -12.40
N ALA A 42 -10.72 0.41 -11.44
CA ALA A 42 -12.08 0.00 -11.02
C ALA A 42 -12.18 -0.02 -9.47
N PRO A 43 -12.19 1.16 -8.80
CA PRO A 43 -12.05 1.30 -7.34
C PRO A 43 -12.82 0.27 -6.48
N PRO A 44 -12.13 -0.47 -5.56
CA PRO A 44 -10.70 -0.39 -5.20
C PRO A 44 -9.72 -1.23 -6.06
N ALA A 45 -10.23 -1.88 -7.12
CA ALA A 45 -9.56 -2.91 -7.91
C ALA A 45 -8.95 -2.36 -9.23
N GLY A 46 -8.35 -3.24 -10.04
CA GLY A 46 -7.71 -2.88 -11.31
C GLY A 46 -6.52 -1.93 -11.11
N ARG A 47 -5.65 -2.22 -10.13
CA ARG A 47 -4.57 -1.33 -9.68
C ARG A 47 -3.35 -1.37 -10.60
N VAL A 48 -3.04 -0.22 -11.19
CA VAL A 48 -1.89 -0.05 -12.10
C VAL A 48 -0.89 0.98 -11.59
N VAL A 49 0.40 0.65 -11.68
CA VAL A 49 1.49 1.60 -11.45
C VAL A 49 1.73 2.39 -12.72
N LEU A 50 1.60 3.72 -12.62
CA LEU A 50 1.78 4.67 -13.72
C LEU A 50 3.11 5.41 -13.58
N VAL A 51 3.40 5.92 -12.38
CA VAL A 51 4.67 6.59 -12.03
C VAL A 51 5.29 5.86 -10.84
N ASN A 52 6.39 5.14 -11.07
CA ASN A 52 7.08 4.36 -10.04
C ASN A 52 8.00 5.23 -9.15
N GLY A 53 8.32 6.46 -9.57
CA GLY A 53 9.33 7.28 -8.89
C GLY A 53 9.81 8.46 -9.72
N LEU A 54 10.91 9.07 -9.28
CA LEU A 54 11.58 10.15 -9.98
C LEU A 54 13.11 10.07 -9.82
N GLU A 55 13.81 10.74 -10.73
CA GLU A 55 15.20 11.16 -10.59
C GLU A 55 15.17 12.70 -10.48
N ALA A 56 15.60 13.25 -9.34
CA ALA A 56 15.62 14.69 -9.07
C ALA A 56 17.02 15.15 -8.68
N TRP A 57 17.42 16.29 -9.24
CA TRP A 57 18.71 16.93 -8.98
C TRP A 57 18.61 18.46 -9.09
N LEU A 58 19.62 19.14 -8.57
CA LEU A 58 19.80 20.59 -8.67
C LEU A 58 21.09 20.87 -9.46
N GLU A 59 20.99 21.64 -10.53
CA GLU A 59 22.11 22.11 -11.34
C GLU A 59 22.60 23.45 -10.76
N THR A 60 23.83 23.49 -10.24
CA THR A 60 24.43 24.65 -9.58
C THR A 60 25.77 25.05 -10.23
N ASP A 61 26.28 26.23 -9.90
CA ASP A 61 27.62 26.68 -10.29
C ASP A 61 28.74 25.71 -9.82
N GLY A 62 28.49 24.94 -8.75
CA GLY A 62 29.36 23.89 -8.23
C GLY A 62 29.11 22.50 -8.83
N GLY A 63 28.26 22.38 -9.86
CA GLY A 63 27.85 21.13 -10.48
C GLY A 63 26.51 20.57 -9.97
N THR A 64 26.27 19.29 -10.25
CA THR A 64 24.99 18.62 -9.99
C THR A 64 24.89 18.08 -8.56
N VAL A 65 23.77 18.36 -7.89
CA VAL A 65 23.47 17.90 -6.53
C VAL A 65 22.24 16.99 -6.55
N ALA A 66 22.39 15.72 -6.16
CA ALA A 66 21.28 14.77 -6.15
C ALA A 66 20.28 15.03 -5.01
N LEU A 67 18.97 14.94 -5.33
CA LEU A 67 17.84 15.07 -4.39
C LEU A 67 16.98 13.78 -4.36
N CYS A 68 17.56 12.67 -4.81
CA CYS A 68 16.95 11.34 -4.85
C CYS A 68 18.04 10.27 -4.67
N ALA A 69 17.63 9.01 -4.47
CA ALA A 69 18.54 7.87 -4.51
C ALA A 69 17.81 6.63 -5.02
N GLN A 70 18.50 5.80 -5.79
CA GLN A 70 17.98 4.53 -6.32
C GLN A 70 19.01 3.41 -6.06
N ARG A 71 18.57 2.17 -6.26
CA ARG A 71 19.41 0.97 -6.19
C ARG A 71 19.31 0.27 -7.54
N TYR A 72 20.45 -0.13 -8.11
CA TYR A 72 20.56 -0.77 -9.42
C TYR A 72 21.31 -2.11 -9.31
N ALA A 73 20.93 -3.12 -10.07
CA ALA A 73 21.58 -4.43 -10.01
C ALA A 73 22.96 -4.40 -10.71
N PRO A 74 24.08 -4.72 -10.02
CA PRO A 74 24.18 -5.68 -8.92
C PRO A 74 24.49 -5.06 -7.54
N ASP A 75 23.56 -4.26 -7.03
CA ASP A 75 23.63 -3.52 -5.75
C ASP A 75 24.52 -2.26 -5.74
N VAL A 76 24.38 -1.45 -6.79
CA VAL A 76 24.92 -0.09 -6.87
C VAL A 76 23.87 0.90 -6.37
N LEU A 77 24.22 1.72 -5.38
CA LEU A 77 23.42 2.88 -4.99
C LEU A 77 23.83 4.10 -5.83
N TYR A 78 22.86 4.69 -6.54
CA TYR A 78 23.03 5.90 -7.34
C TYR A 78 21.67 6.55 -7.63
N PRO A 79 21.56 7.89 -7.70
CA PRO A 79 22.53 8.86 -7.21
C PRO A 79 22.52 8.91 -5.66
N ASP A 80 23.34 9.79 -5.09
CA ASP A 80 23.73 9.84 -3.67
C ASP A 80 22.87 10.79 -2.80
N GLY A 81 21.69 11.20 -3.28
CA GLY A 81 20.86 12.21 -2.61
C GLY A 81 20.32 11.80 -1.22
N ALA A 82 20.29 10.49 -0.91
CA ALA A 82 19.95 10.00 0.42
C ALA A 82 20.93 10.49 1.51
N GLU A 83 22.20 10.72 1.17
CA GLU A 83 23.21 11.23 2.12
C GLU A 83 23.00 12.71 2.49
N ARG A 84 22.15 13.43 1.73
CA ARG A 84 21.84 14.86 1.94
C ARG A 84 20.56 15.08 2.77
N VAL A 85 19.81 14.03 3.11
CA VAL A 85 18.59 14.12 3.93
C VAL A 85 18.98 14.43 5.38
N VAL A 86 18.83 15.70 5.79
CA VAL A 86 19.11 16.14 7.18
C VAL A 86 17.89 16.08 8.09
N ALA A 87 16.68 16.02 7.53
CA ALA A 87 15.45 15.80 8.30
C ALA A 87 14.39 15.09 7.46
N PHE A 88 13.52 14.34 8.13
CA PHE A 88 12.27 13.80 7.58
C PHE A 88 11.13 13.99 8.59
N THR A 89 9.93 14.34 8.10
CA THR A 89 8.70 14.28 8.88
C THR A 89 7.58 13.60 8.08
N PRO A 90 6.79 12.70 8.70
CA PRO A 90 5.60 12.11 8.10
C PRO A 90 4.34 12.97 8.30
N ASP A 91 4.46 14.16 8.90
CA ASP A 91 3.33 15.01 9.31
C ASP A 91 3.51 16.47 8.82
N PRO A 92 2.48 17.11 8.22
CA PRO A 92 1.15 16.56 7.91
C PRO A 92 1.14 15.42 6.87
N TRP A 93 2.20 15.32 6.07
CA TRP A 93 2.48 14.31 5.04
C TRP A 93 4.00 14.12 4.92
N PRO A 94 4.51 13.14 4.12
CA PRO A 94 5.95 12.93 3.93
C PRO A 94 6.68 14.16 3.39
N ARG A 95 7.66 14.65 4.15
CA ARG A 95 8.56 15.76 3.77
C ARG A 95 10.00 15.47 4.17
N TRP A 96 10.94 15.85 3.31
CA TRP A 96 12.38 15.71 3.48
C TRP A 96 13.05 17.08 3.39
N THR A 97 13.99 17.38 4.29
CA THR A 97 14.88 18.53 4.13
C THR A 97 16.22 18.04 3.61
N PHE A 98 16.64 18.53 2.45
CA PHE A 98 17.95 18.27 1.87
C PHE A 98 18.92 19.40 2.20
N ALA A 99 20.14 19.06 2.61
CA ALA A 99 21.26 20.00 2.65
C ALA A 99 21.90 20.17 1.26
N LEU A 100 22.21 21.40 0.90
CA LEU A 100 22.88 21.76 -0.35
C LEU A 100 24.34 22.19 -0.08
N PRO A 101 25.27 21.94 -1.02
CA PRO A 101 26.58 22.59 -1.00
C PRO A 101 26.45 24.11 -0.85
N GLY A 102 27.33 24.72 -0.06
CA GLY A 102 27.23 26.15 0.29
C GLY A 102 26.28 26.47 1.46
N GLY A 103 25.59 25.48 2.04
CA GLY A 103 24.85 25.62 3.31
C GLY A 103 23.38 26.04 3.18
N GLY A 104 22.85 26.14 1.96
CA GLY A 104 21.40 26.25 1.74
C GLY A 104 20.67 24.93 2.00
N THR A 105 19.34 24.97 2.07
CA THR A 105 18.49 23.76 2.14
C THR A 105 17.27 23.86 1.22
N ILE A 106 16.68 22.72 0.90
CA ILE A 106 15.44 22.61 0.14
C ILE A 106 14.52 21.55 0.78
N GLU A 107 13.28 21.92 1.11
CA GLU A 107 12.25 20.96 1.54
C GLU A 107 11.62 20.34 0.28
N HIS A 108 11.69 19.02 0.14
CA HIS A 108 10.80 18.28 -0.76
C HIS A 108 9.60 17.77 0.06
N GLY A 109 8.39 17.89 -0.48
CA GLY A 109 7.20 17.27 0.09
C GLY A 109 6.26 16.72 -0.96
N LEU A 110 5.44 15.75 -0.54
CA LEU A 110 4.40 15.18 -1.37
C LEU A 110 3.15 14.83 -0.56
N PHE A 111 1.98 14.88 -1.21
CA PHE A 111 0.72 14.39 -0.66
C PHE A 111 -0.22 13.95 -1.78
N VAL A 112 -1.08 12.97 -1.50
CA VAL A 112 -2.11 12.51 -2.45
C VAL A 112 -3.39 13.33 -2.28
N ARG A 113 -4.10 13.61 -3.38
CA ARG A 113 -5.41 14.27 -3.36
C ARG A 113 -6.52 13.26 -3.00
N PRO A 114 -7.27 13.44 -1.91
CA PRO A 114 -8.37 12.54 -1.56
C PRO A 114 -9.45 12.50 -2.65
N GLY A 115 -9.96 11.30 -2.94
CA GLY A 115 -11.01 11.06 -3.94
C GLY A 115 -10.56 11.17 -5.39
N ARG A 116 -9.26 11.38 -5.66
CA ARG A 116 -8.68 11.58 -7.00
C ARG A 116 -7.38 10.79 -7.14
N ALA A 117 -7.22 10.06 -8.24
CA ALA A 117 -5.96 9.40 -8.58
C ALA A 117 -4.89 10.43 -9.01
N ALA A 118 -4.38 11.22 -8.07
CA ALA A 118 -3.39 12.27 -8.28
C ALA A 118 -2.52 12.53 -7.03
N ILE A 119 -1.23 12.74 -7.26
CA ILE A 119 -0.24 13.16 -6.27
C ILE A 119 0.22 14.59 -6.58
N VAL A 120 0.39 15.42 -5.54
CA VAL A 120 1.08 16.71 -5.63
C VAL A 120 2.46 16.55 -5.02
N LEU A 121 3.48 16.93 -5.78
CA LEU A 121 4.88 17.03 -5.34
C LEU A 121 5.29 18.50 -5.36
N TYR A 122 6.14 18.91 -4.42
CA TYR A 122 6.72 20.24 -4.41
C TYR A 122 8.15 20.25 -3.89
N TRP A 123 8.89 21.30 -4.24
CA TRP A 123 10.19 21.63 -3.70
C TRP A 123 10.20 23.10 -3.27
N GLN A 124 10.41 23.33 -1.98
CA GLN A 124 10.40 24.63 -1.34
C GLN A 124 11.84 25.00 -0.93
N PRO A 125 12.50 25.94 -1.61
CA PRO A 125 13.80 26.42 -1.17
C PRO A 125 13.73 27.18 0.15
N ALA A 126 14.80 27.06 0.94
CA ALA A 126 15.14 27.98 2.01
C ALA A 126 16.14 29.04 1.50
N ALA A 127 16.46 30.03 2.36
CA ALA A 127 17.47 31.03 2.05
C ALA A 127 18.83 30.38 1.70
N GLY A 128 19.46 30.86 0.62
CA GLY A 128 20.75 30.36 0.13
C GLY A 128 20.65 29.24 -0.93
N ALA A 129 19.49 28.60 -1.14
CA ALA A 129 19.30 27.69 -2.26
C ALA A 129 19.31 28.46 -3.60
N ARG A 130 20.04 27.94 -4.60
CA ARG A 130 20.19 28.52 -5.95
C ARG A 130 20.42 27.41 -6.98
N GLY A 131 20.11 27.68 -8.24
CA GLY A 131 20.32 26.76 -9.37
C GLY A 131 19.02 26.30 -10.02
N THR A 132 19.13 25.46 -11.04
CA THR A 132 17.98 24.89 -11.75
C THR A 132 17.60 23.55 -11.12
N LEU A 133 16.42 23.45 -10.53
CA LEU A 133 15.85 22.16 -10.13
C LEU A 133 15.41 21.40 -11.38
N CYS A 134 15.86 20.16 -11.50
CA CYS A 134 15.53 19.25 -12.60
C CYS A 134 14.90 17.97 -12.06
N VAL A 135 13.76 17.56 -12.62
CA VAL A 135 13.03 16.35 -12.22
C VAL A 135 12.60 15.53 -13.43
N ARG A 136 13.05 14.28 -13.49
CA ARG A 136 12.61 13.25 -14.44
C ARG A 136 11.63 12.29 -13.76
N PRO A 137 10.36 12.19 -14.20
CA PRO A 137 9.50 11.10 -13.77
C PRO A 137 9.99 9.76 -14.34
N LEU A 138 9.77 8.68 -13.59
CA LEU A 138 10.04 7.30 -13.99
C LEU A 138 8.70 6.55 -14.12
N LEU A 139 8.38 6.15 -15.34
CA LEU A 139 7.10 5.59 -15.76
C LEU A 139 7.19 4.08 -16.02
N SER A 140 6.06 3.40 -15.87
CA SER A 140 5.84 2.04 -16.38
C SER A 140 4.50 1.93 -17.10
N GLY A 141 3.39 1.89 -16.35
CA GLY A 141 2.10 1.44 -16.89
C GLY A 141 1.99 -0.08 -16.81
N ARG A 142 2.11 -0.64 -15.60
CA ARG A 142 2.00 -2.09 -15.33
C ARG A 142 0.99 -2.41 -14.23
N ASP A 143 0.63 -3.68 -14.12
CA ASP A 143 -0.01 -4.22 -12.93
C ASP A 143 0.89 -4.04 -11.68
N TYR A 144 0.26 -3.80 -10.53
CA TYR A 144 0.96 -3.52 -9.27
C TYR A 144 1.70 -4.72 -8.65
N HIS A 145 1.31 -5.96 -8.95
CA HIS A 145 2.05 -7.17 -8.59
C HIS A 145 3.16 -7.53 -9.60
N ALA A 146 3.12 -7.02 -10.84
CA ALA A 146 4.10 -7.31 -11.89
C ALA A 146 5.41 -6.49 -11.76
N LEU A 147 6.36 -6.75 -12.67
CA LEU A 147 7.48 -5.85 -13.01
C LEU A 147 7.36 -5.39 -14.47
N HIS A 148 8.03 -4.29 -14.79
CA HIS A 148 8.11 -3.70 -16.13
C HIS A 148 9.53 -3.84 -16.70
N HIS A 149 9.63 -4.01 -18.02
CA HIS A 149 10.89 -4.13 -18.74
C HIS A 149 10.85 -3.26 -20.01
N GLU A 150 12.03 -2.92 -20.53
CA GLU A 150 12.15 -2.23 -21.81
C GLU A 150 11.47 -3.04 -22.93
N ASN A 151 10.55 -2.38 -23.65
CA ASN A 151 9.76 -3.02 -24.69
C ASN A 151 9.35 -1.99 -25.77
N PRO A 152 9.13 -2.43 -27.02
CA PRO A 152 8.82 -1.54 -28.15
C PRO A 152 7.35 -1.07 -28.19
N ALA A 153 6.49 -1.49 -27.25
CA ALA A 153 5.09 -1.06 -27.20
C ALA A 153 4.88 0.21 -26.34
N PHE A 154 5.85 0.55 -25.47
CA PHE A 154 5.83 1.75 -24.65
C PHE A 154 5.94 3.01 -25.53
N ARG A 155 4.98 3.94 -25.37
CA ARG A 155 4.93 5.22 -26.10
C ARG A 155 5.51 6.36 -25.27
N PHE A 156 6.46 7.07 -25.86
CA PHE A 156 7.08 8.25 -25.24
C PHE A 156 6.35 9.57 -25.58
N ASP A 157 5.42 9.56 -26.55
CA ASP A 157 4.75 10.73 -27.09
C ASP A 157 4.17 11.65 -26.02
N ALA A 158 4.52 12.94 -26.08
CA ALA A 158 4.16 13.96 -25.11
C ALA A 158 3.27 15.03 -25.74
N ALA A 159 2.00 15.10 -25.34
CA ALA A 159 1.12 16.21 -25.69
C ALA A 159 1.29 17.34 -24.66
N VAL A 160 1.94 18.43 -25.06
CA VAL A 160 2.23 19.60 -24.22
C VAL A 160 1.21 20.71 -24.54
N ASN A 161 0.46 21.17 -23.54
CA ASN A 161 -0.53 22.25 -23.66
C ASN A 161 -0.52 23.07 -22.37
N ASP A 162 -0.33 24.39 -22.44
CA ASP A 162 -0.48 25.40 -21.36
C ASP A 162 -0.39 24.90 -19.91
N GLY A 163 0.85 24.69 -19.43
CA GLY A 163 1.13 24.26 -18.05
C GLY A 163 0.86 22.78 -17.76
N ALA A 164 0.50 21.98 -18.77
CA ALA A 164 0.27 20.55 -18.69
C ALA A 164 1.06 19.75 -19.73
N VAL A 165 1.46 18.53 -19.36
CA VAL A 165 2.06 17.52 -20.25
C VAL A 165 1.31 16.22 -20.07
N THR A 166 0.90 15.59 -21.17
CA THR A 166 0.18 14.32 -21.15
C THR A 166 0.93 13.25 -21.94
N TRP A 167 1.16 12.10 -21.31
CA TRP A 167 1.67 10.89 -21.96
C TRP A 167 0.64 9.77 -21.86
N ARG A 168 0.51 8.92 -22.87
CA ARG A 168 -0.28 7.67 -22.78
C ARG A 168 0.59 6.48 -23.20
N PRO A 169 1.43 5.94 -22.29
CA PRO A 169 2.42 4.90 -22.60
C PRO A 169 1.83 3.66 -23.28
N TYR A 170 0.64 3.24 -22.87
CA TYR A 170 -0.12 2.15 -23.47
C TYR A 170 -1.56 2.59 -23.72
N ALA A 171 -2.11 2.25 -24.88
CA ALA A 171 -3.44 2.70 -25.31
C ALA A 171 -4.59 2.21 -24.42
N SER A 172 -4.41 1.07 -23.73
CA SER A 172 -5.37 0.47 -22.81
C SER A 172 -5.33 1.02 -21.38
N LEU A 173 -4.38 1.91 -21.05
CA LEU A 173 -4.20 2.45 -19.71
C LEU A 173 -4.57 3.94 -19.62
N PRO A 174 -4.87 4.44 -18.40
CA PRO A 174 -5.08 5.86 -18.16
C PRO A 174 -3.88 6.71 -18.64
N ALA A 175 -4.17 7.86 -19.25
CA ALA A 175 -3.12 8.84 -19.54
C ALA A 175 -2.52 9.39 -18.24
N ILE A 176 -1.23 9.67 -18.26
CA ILE A 176 -0.50 10.32 -17.18
C ILE A 176 -0.43 11.81 -17.52
N VAL A 177 -1.11 12.63 -16.73
CA VAL A 177 -1.16 14.09 -16.88
C VAL A 177 -0.31 14.72 -15.80
N ALA A 178 0.80 15.31 -16.20
CA ALA A 178 1.60 16.20 -15.36
C ALA A 178 1.10 17.65 -15.49
N ARG A 179 1.07 18.39 -14.39
CA ARG A 179 0.83 19.85 -14.38
C ARG A 179 1.83 20.53 -13.46
N THR A 180 2.33 21.68 -13.88
CA THR A 180 3.51 22.29 -13.27
C THR A 180 3.55 23.79 -13.51
N ASN A 181 4.24 24.50 -12.63
CA ASN A 181 4.66 25.90 -12.80
C ASN A 181 6.09 26.03 -13.39
N GLY A 182 6.69 24.93 -13.85
CA GLY A 182 8.00 24.87 -14.51
C GLY A 182 7.92 24.48 -15.98
N VAL A 183 9.09 24.38 -16.64
CA VAL A 183 9.20 24.11 -18.08
C VAL A 183 9.52 22.63 -18.32
N TYR A 184 8.83 22.00 -19.28
CA TYR A 184 9.10 20.63 -19.71
C TYR A 184 9.99 20.58 -20.96
N ALA A 185 11.00 19.72 -20.94
CA ALA A 185 11.78 19.32 -22.11
C ALA A 185 11.52 17.84 -22.42
N HIS A 186 11.13 17.53 -23.65
CA HIS A 186 10.96 16.16 -24.11
C HIS A 186 12.32 15.52 -24.40
N GLU A 187 12.74 14.59 -23.55
CA GLU A 187 14.06 13.96 -23.56
C GLU A 187 13.91 12.46 -23.19
N PRO A 188 13.33 11.63 -24.09
CA PRO A 188 12.96 10.25 -23.77
C PRO A 188 14.16 9.31 -23.62
N GLN A 189 14.20 8.53 -22.54
CA GLN A 189 15.23 7.51 -22.28
C GLN A 189 14.73 6.37 -21.38
N TRP A 190 15.40 5.22 -21.46
CA TRP A 190 15.19 4.08 -20.55
C TRP A 190 16.25 4.05 -19.44
N TYR A 191 15.78 4.06 -18.19
CA TYR A 191 16.56 3.67 -17.02
C TYR A 191 16.40 2.17 -16.80
N ARG A 192 17.50 1.44 -16.63
CA ARG A 192 17.50 -0.03 -16.61
C ARG A 192 17.99 -0.58 -15.29
N ARG A 193 17.51 -1.77 -14.94
CA ARG A 193 17.99 -2.61 -13.84
C ARG A 193 17.83 -2.03 -12.42
N PHE A 194 16.74 -1.33 -12.11
CA PHE A 194 16.41 -0.98 -10.72
C PHE A 194 16.28 -2.24 -9.87
N LEU A 195 16.87 -2.30 -8.67
CA LEU A 195 16.93 -3.48 -7.81
C LEU A 195 16.09 -3.32 -6.54
N TYR A 196 15.05 -4.14 -6.40
CA TYR A 196 14.15 -4.18 -5.25
C TYR A 196 14.61 -5.22 -4.22
N ALA A 197 15.47 -4.77 -3.29
CA ALA A 197 16.08 -5.60 -2.26
C ALA A 197 15.08 -6.41 -1.40
N GLU A 198 13.85 -5.93 -1.19
CA GLU A 198 12.83 -6.68 -0.45
C GLU A 198 12.20 -7.80 -1.29
N GLU A 199 12.10 -7.64 -2.62
CA GLU A 199 11.63 -8.72 -3.50
C GLU A 199 12.73 -9.77 -3.70
N HIS A 200 13.99 -9.32 -3.83
CA HIS A 200 15.18 -10.18 -3.81
C HIS A 200 15.24 -11.05 -2.54
N ALA A 201 15.09 -10.44 -1.37
CA ALA A 201 15.07 -11.14 -0.08
C ALA A 201 13.90 -12.13 0.08
N ARG A 202 12.84 -12.00 -0.74
CA ARG A 202 11.70 -12.93 -0.81
C ARG A 202 11.87 -14.02 -1.86
N GLY A 203 12.92 -13.99 -2.68
CA GLY A 203 13.11 -14.91 -3.81
C GLY A 203 12.10 -14.69 -4.94
N LEU A 204 11.68 -13.44 -5.13
CA LEU A 204 10.82 -12.99 -6.23
C LEU A 204 11.64 -12.20 -7.26
N ASP A 205 11.08 -11.94 -8.43
CA ASP A 205 11.70 -11.06 -9.43
C ASP A 205 11.95 -9.68 -8.81
N ASP A 206 13.14 -9.15 -9.03
CA ASP A 206 13.69 -8.05 -8.24
C ASP A 206 14.28 -6.92 -9.10
N VAL A 207 14.34 -7.09 -10.42
CA VAL A 207 14.96 -6.16 -11.36
C VAL A 207 13.93 -5.54 -12.32
N GLU A 208 13.75 -4.22 -12.30
CA GLU A 208 12.78 -3.49 -13.16
C GLU A 208 13.48 -2.48 -14.11
N ASP A 209 12.92 -2.24 -15.29
CA ASP A 209 13.33 -1.16 -16.21
C ASP A 209 12.20 -0.13 -16.38
N LEU A 210 12.53 1.17 -16.32
CA LEU A 210 11.56 2.26 -16.31
C LEU A 210 11.86 3.31 -17.39
N ALA A 211 10.82 3.81 -18.01
CA ALA A 211 10.90 4.81 -19.05
C ALA A 211 10.80 6.22 -18.45
N SER A 212 11.64 7.15 -18.89
CA SER A 212 11.58 8.57 -18.52
C SER A 212 11.34 9.40 -19.78
N PRO A 213 10.20 10.09 -19.93
CA PRO A 213 9.86 10.79 -21.17
C PRO A 213 10.50 12.17 -21.31
N GLY A 214 11.12 12.71 -20.26
CA GLY A 214 11.71 14.06 -20.29
C GLY A 214 11.92 14.65 -18.91
N VAL A 215 12.31 15.92 -18.88
CA VAL A 215 12.72 16.66 -17.67
C VAL A 215 11.80 17.85 -17.44
N PHE A 216 11.35 18.06 -16.21
CA PHE A 216 10.82 19.33 -15.76
C PHE A 216 11.92 20.17 -15.13
N ARG A 217 11.98 21.46 -15.45
CA ARG A 217 12.98 22.41 -14.96
C ARG A 217 12.33 23.63 -14.31
N TRP A 218 12.87 24.08 -13.19
CA TRP A 218 12.48 25.30 -12.47
C TRP A 218 13.72 26.06 -12.03
N ASP A 219 13.71 27.39 -12.15
CA ASP A 219 14.65 28.23 -11.40
C ASP A 219 14.23 28.24 -9.91
N VAL A 220 15.14 27.83 -9.03
CA VAL A 220 14.89 27.80 -7.58
C VAL A 220 14.76 29.21 -6.99
N ALA A 221 15.32 30.24 -7.63
CA ALA A 221 15.12 31.63 -7.20
C ALA A 221 13.70 32.14 -7.49
N ALA A 222 12.93 31.51 -8.39
CA ALA A 222 11.55 31.87 -8.68
C ALA A 222 10.53 31.39 -7.61
N GLY A 223 10.97 30.59 -6.63
CA GLY A 223 10.16 30.17 -5.48
C GLY A 223 9.83 28.67 -5.47
N THR A 224 8.60 28.32 -5.06
CA THR A 224 8.18 26.93 -4.91
C THR A 224 7.99 26.25 -6.27
N ALA A 225 8.78 25.21 -6.55
CA ALA A 225 8.54 24.32 -7.68
C ALA A 225 7.43 23.33 -7.35
N VAL A 226 6.47 23.12 -8.26
CA VAL A 226 5.29 22.28 -8.05
C VAL A 226 5.04 21.37 -9.25
N LEU A 227 4.69 20.10 -8.98
CA LEU A 227 4.31 19.10 -9.98
C LEU A 227 3.12 18.27 -9.46
N GLU A 228 1.93 18.42 -10.05
CA GLU A 228 0.86 17.42 -9.91
C GLU A 228 1.06 16.32 -10.96
N LEU A 229 0.96 15.05 -10.56
CA LEU A 229 0.91 13.89 -11.47
C LEU A 229 -0.43 13.17 -11.24
N ALA A 230 -1.26 13.08 -12.28
CA ALA A 230 -2.61 12.53 -12.21
C ALA A 230 -2.87 11.47 -13.29
N ALA A 231 -3.66 10.45 -12.96
CA ALA A 231 -4.21 9.51 -13.94
C ALA A 231 -5.41 10.17 -14.64
N GLY A 232 -5.16 10.88 -15.74
CA GLY A 232 -6.05 11.90 -16.30
C GLY A 232 -7.51 11.47 -16.46
N ASP A 233 -7.73 10.32 -17.11
CA ASP A 233 -9.07 9.79 -17.39
C ASP A 233 -9.84 9.43 -16.10
N LEU A 234 -9.12 9.00 -15.04
CA LEU A 234 -9.69 8.62 -13.74
C LEU A 234 -9.83 9.84 -12.80
N ALA A 235 -8.92 10.80 -12.89
CA ALA A 235 -8.89 11.97 -12.01
C ALA A 235 -10.12 12.86 -12.21
N ALA A 236 -10.55 13.06 -13.45
CA ALA A 236 -11.78 13.81 -13.76
C ALA A 236 -13.05 13.11 -13.22
N ALA A 237 -13.13 11.79 -13.31
CA ALA A 237 -14.21 11.01 -12.71
C ALA A 237 -14.16 11.07 -11.17
N GLY A 238 -12.96 11.12 -10.58
CA GLY A 238 -12.71 11.37 -9.16
C GLY A 238 -13.28 12.71 -8.69
N ASP A 239 -12.89 13.80 -9.35
CA ASP A 239 -13.39 15.15 -9.04
C ASP A 239 -14.93 15.22 -9.13
N ALA A 240 -15.51 14.68 -10.20
CA ALA A 240 -16.96 14.70 -10.44
C ALA A 240 -17.78 13.83 -9.45
N ALA A 241 -17.18 12.78 -8.88
CA ALA A 241 -17.80 11.98 -7.83
C ALA A 241 -17.64 12.63 -6.45
N THR A 242 -16.45 13.14 -6.10
CA THR A 242 -16.21 13.82 -4.83
C THR A 242 -17.13 15.02 -4.62
N ALA A 243 -17.45 15.78 -5.68
CA ALA A 243 -18.43 16.85 -5.62
C ALA A 243 -19.85 16.40 -5.22
N ARG A 244 -20.24 15.15 -5.55
CA ARG A 244 -21.54 14.56 -5.16
C ARG A 244 -21.51 14.09 -3.71
N ASP A 245 -20.42 13.45 -3.28
CA ASP A 245 -20.26 13.00 -1.89
C ASP A 245 -20.42 14.19 -0.91
N PHE A 246 -19.81 15.34 -1.19
CA PHE A 246 -20.01 16.57 -0.39
C PHE A 246 -21.45 17.09 -0.45
N ALA A 247 -22.08 17.13 -1.64
CA ALA A 247 -23.47 17.59 -1.77
C ALA A 247 -24.47 16.67 -1.05
N ALA A 248 -24.18 15.37 -0.96
CA ALA A 248 -25.00 14.38 -0.27
C ALA A 248 -24.80 14.37 1.25
N ALA A 249 -23.64 14.80 1.76
CA ALA A 249 -23.33 14.86 3.18
C ALA A 249 -24.12 15.94 3.95
N GLY A 250 -24.74 16.89 3.26
CA GLY A 250 -25.42 18.05 3.87
C GLY A 250 -24.48 19.12 4.41
N ASP A 251 -23.18 18.83 4.53
CA ASP A 251 -22.13 19.82 4.70
C ASP A 251 -22.22 20.86 3.57
N ALA A 252 -22.24 22.14 3.96
CA ALA A 252 -22.04 23.22 3.01
C ALA A 252 -20.61 23.10 2.46
N ALA A 253 -20.47 22.51 1.26
CA ALA A 253 -19.20 22.41 0.56
C ALA A 253 -18.48 23.77 0.64
N PRO A 254 -17.25 23.82 1.17
CA PRO A 254 -16.62 25.08 1.50
C PRO A 254 -16.54 25.94 0.24
N GLN A 255 -17.02 27.19 0.31
CA GLN A 255 -17.03 28.14 -0.81
C GLN A 255 -15.62 28.65 -1.21
N ALA A 256 -14.60 27.81 -1.01
CA ALA A 256 -13.54 27.71 -2.00
C ALA A 256 -14.22 27.45 -3.36
N GLN A 257 -13.98 28.36 -4.30
CA GLN A 257 -14.47 28.24 -5.66
C GLN A 257 -14.07 26.85 -6.20
N THR A 258 -15.03 26.05 -6.66
CA THR A 258 -14.78 24.74 -7.27
C THR A 258 -14.24 24.90 -8.69
N SER A 259 -13.20 25.72 -8.82
CA SER A 259 -12.33 25.70 -10.00
C SER A 259 -11.75 24.30 -10.12
N SER A 260 -11.87 23.72 -11.31
CA SER A 260 -11.14 22.51 -11.73
C SER A 260 -9.64 22.78 -11.92
N ALA A 261 -9.11 23.81 -11.26
CA ALA A 261 -7.74 24.27 -11.25
C ALA A 261 -6.85 23.28 -10.50
N SER A 262 -6.52 22.18 -11.19
CA SER A 262 -5.27 21.48 -10.95
C SER A 262 -4.09 22.47 -11.08
N PRO A 263 -3.03 22.37 -10.28
CA PRO A 263 -2.05 23.45 -10.16
C PRO A 263 -1.08 23.52 -11.35
N SER A 264 -1.46 24.31 -12.36
CA SER A 264 -0.53 24.92 -13.33
C SER A 264 0.05 26.25 -12.81
N SER A 265 -0.50 26.83 -11.72
CA SER A 265 0.07 28.00 -11.06
C SER A 265 0.39 27.77 -9.58
N THR A 266 1.34 28.56 -9.06
CA THR A 266 1.72 28.58 -7.64
C THR A 266 0.55 28.98 -6.72
N ARG A 267 -0.45 29.72 -7.22
CA ARG A 267 -1.64 30.12 -6.42
C ARG A 267 -2.54 28.92 -6.15
N ASP A 268 -2.78 28.11 -7.17
CA ASP A 268 -3.60 26.90 -7.08
C ASP A 268 -2.96 25.88 -6.13
N PHE A 269 -1.63 25.75 -6.17
CA PHE A 269 -0.88 24.93 -5.23
C PHE A 269 -1.12 25.35 -3.78
N VAL A 270 -1.04 26.65 -3.46
CA VAL A 270 -1.29 27.16 -2.10
C VAL A 270 -2.73 26.84 -1.67
N ALA A 271 -3.72 26.97 -2.54
CA ALA A 271 -5.11 26.63 -2.25
C ALA A 271 -5.31 25.12 -2.00
N VAL A 272 -4.75 24.26 -2.85
CA VAL A 272 -4.80 22.79 -2.72
C VAL A 272 -4.09 22.33 -1.44
N ARG A 273 -2.90 22.86 -1.16
CA ARG A 273 -2.11 22.58 0.05
C ARG A 273 -2.88 22.97 1.32
N ALA A 274 -3.40 24.21 1.39
CA ALA A 274 -4.18 24.68 2.52
C ALA A 274 -5.54 23.96 2.67
N GLY A 275 -6.08 23.39 1.58
CA GLY A 275 -7.21 22.47 1.63
C GLY A 275 -6.86 21.18 2.37
N GLU A 276 -5.76 20.52 1.98
CA GLU A 276 -5.33 19.26 2.60
C GLU A 276 -4.83 19.47 4.04
N GLU A 277 -4.16 20.57 4.36
CA GLU A 277 -3.78 20.91 5.75
C GLU A 277 -5.02 21.01 6.67
N ARG A 278 -6.09 21.69 6.21
CA ARG A 278 -7.36 21.77 6.94
C ARG A 278 -8.03 20.40 7.07
N ARG A 279 -8.06 19.57 6.01
CA ARG A 279 -8.60 18.20 6.08
C ARG A 279 -7.83 17.36 7.09
N ARG A 280 -6.49 17.42 7.09
CA ARG A 280 -5.66 16.63 8.02
C ARG A 280 -5.75 17.11 9.47
N ALA A 281 -6.00 18.40 9.69
CA ALA A 281 -6.24 18.98 11.02
C ALA A 281 -7.62 18.61 11.62
N ALA A 282 -8.61 18.25 10.79
CA ALA A 282 -9.93 17.82 11.26
C ALA A 282 -9.94 16.42 11.93
N PHE A 283 -8.87 15.62 11.77
CA PHE A 283 -8.78 14.31 12.43
C PHE A 283 -8.34 14.45 13.89
N PRO A 284 -9.06 13.86 14.87
CA PRO A 284 -8.71 13.98 16.30
C PRO A 284 -7.32 13.45 16.70
N SER A 285 -6.71 12.61 15.87
CA SER A 285 -5.30 12.22 16.02
C SER A 285 -4.73 11.62 14.73
N ARG A 286 -3.39 11.49 14.66
CA ARG A 286 -2.70 10.75 13.59
C ARG A 286 -3.23 9.33 13.38
N LEU A 287 -3.73 8.66 14.44
CA LEU A 287 -4.32 7.32 14.34
C LEU A 287 -5.68 7.34 13.61
N HIS A 288 -6.53 8.34 13.86
CA HIS A 288 -7.80 8.50 13.12
C HIS A 288 -7.54 8.76 11.62
N ARG A 289 -6.53 9.58 11.31
CA ARG A 289 -6.11 9.86 9.93
C ARG A 289 -5.50 8.63 9.23
N ALA A 290 -4.74 7.81 9.96
CA ALA A 290 -4.22 6.54 9.43
C ALA A 290 -5.33 5.47 9.25
N ALA A 291 -6.37 5.49 10.10
CA ALA A 291 -7.54 4.63 9.98
C ALA A 291 -8.42 4.99 8.77
N ASP A 292 -8.56 6.29 8.46
CA ASP A 292 -9.31 6.80 7.30
C ASP A 292 -8.81 6.24 5.96
N ALA A 293 -7.48 6.08 5.81
CA ALA A 293 -6.84 5.60 4.59
C ALA A 293 -7.32 4.21 4.11
N TYR A 294 -7.94 3.42 4.98
CA TYR A 294 -8.46 2.08 4.63
C TYR A 294 -9.93 2.10 4.15
N VAL A 295 -10.68 3.19 4.36
CA VAL A 295 -12.10 3.30 3.99
C VAL A 295 -12.22 3.95 2.61
N VAL A 296 -12.41 3.12 1.58
CA VAL A 296 -12.30 3.51 0.17
C VAL A 296 -13.62 3.38 -0.59
N ARG A 297 -13.75 4.08 -1.73
CA ARG A 297 -14.93 3.98 -2.61
C ARG A 297 -14.97 2.62 -3.33
N ARG A 298 -16.15 2.00 -3.38
CA ARG A 298 -16.50 0.83 -4.20
C ARG A 298 -17.78 1.16 -4.97
N GLY A 299 -17.67 1.36 -6.28
CA GLY A 299 -18.80 1.83 -7.10
C GLY A 299 -19.38 3.15 -6.59
N ALA A 300 -20.67 3.15 -6.23
CA ALA A 300 -21.37 4.27 -5.59
C ALA A 300 -21.40 4.18 -4.04
N GLY A 301 -20.77 3.16 -3.45
CA GLY A 301 -20.68 2.93 -2.01
C GLY A 301 -19.24 2.90 -1.50
N ARG A 302 -19.04 2.23 -0.36
CA ARG A 302 -17.77 2.18 0.39
C ARG A 302 -17.38 0.75 0.72
N THR A 303 -16.08 0.51 0.88
CA THR A 303 -15.51 -0.76 1.35
C THR A 303 -14.23 -0.52 2.18
N ILE A 304 -13.67 -1.56 2.78
CA ILE A 304 -12.46 -1.49 3.61
C ILE A 304 -11.37 -2.34 2.98
N ILE A 305 -10.26 -1.73 2.57
CA ILE A 305 -9.06 -2.46 2.14
C ILE A 305 -8.44 -3.19 3.35
N ALA A 306 -8.13 -4.47 3.18
CA ALA A 306 -7.60 -5.30 4.27
C ALA A 306 -6.12 -5.03 4.60
N GLY A 307 -5.37 -4.42 3.69
CA GLY A 307 -3.99 -3.99 3.93
C GLY A 307 -3.24 -3.57 2.67
N TYR A 308 -2.66 -2.37 2.69
CA TYR A 308 -1.68 -1.96 1.70
C TYR A 308 -0.33 -2.67 1.92
N PRO A 309 0.46 -2.94 0.86
CA PRO A 309 0.14 -2.69 -0.55
C PRO A 309 -0.64 -3.84 -1.23
N TRP A 310 -0.75 -5.02 -0.60
CA TRP A 310 -1.09 -6.27 -1.31
C TRP A 310 -2.56 -6.63 -1.45
N PHE A 311 -3.47 -6.07 -0.65
CA PHE A 311 -4.84 -6.60 -0.53
C PHE A 311 -5.90 -5.65 -1.07
N THR A 312 -6.99 -6.25 -1.56
CA THR A 312 -8.31 -5.63 -1.79
C THR A 312 -9.12 -5.63 -0.48
N ASP A 313 -10.44 -5.52 -0.57
CA ASP A 313 -11.38 -5.80 0.50
C ASP A 313 -11.65 -7.31 0.68
N TRP A 314 -11.40 -7.79 1.90
CA TRP A 314 -11.55 -9.19 2.31
C TRP A 314 -12.60 -9.27 3.42
N GLY A 315 -13.62 -10.12 3.27
CA GLY A 315 -14.85 -10.04 4.08
C GLY A 315 -14.61 -10.18 5.58
N ARG A 316 -13.84 -11.20 6.00
CA ARG A 316 -13.44 -11.39 7.41
C ARG A 316 -12.85 -10.12 8.01
N ASP A 317 -11.85 -9.58 7.34
CA ASP A 317 -11.04 -8.47 7.81
C ASP A 317 -11.83 -7.15 7.76
N THR A 318 -12.67 -6.97 6.73
CA THR A 318 -13.67 -5.89 6.61
C THR A 318 -14.60 -5.85 7.81
N PHE A 319 -15.28 -6.94 8.15
CA PHE A 319 -16.28 -6.93 9.24
C PHE A 319 -15.65 -6.86 10.64
N ILE A 320 -14.43 -7.35 10.82
CA ILE A 320 -13.66 -7.11 12.05
C ILE A 320 -13.28 -5.62 12.16
N ALA A 321 -12.77 -5.03 11.09
CA ALA A 321 -12.29 -3.66 11.07
C ALA A 321 -13.42 -2.61 11.14
N LEU A 322 -14.55 -2.82 10.45
CA LEU A 322 -15.72 -1.94 10.40
C LEU A 322 -16.23 -1.52 11.79
N ARG A 323 -16.14 -2.42 12.77
CA ARG A 323 -16.52 -2.18 14.17
C ARG A 323 -15.67 -1.08 14.82
N GLY A 324 -14.38 -1.00 14.47
CA GLY A 324 -13.45 0.03 14.94
C GLY A 324 -13.37 1.24 14.02
N LEU A 325 -13.21 1.02 12.71
CA LEU A 325 -13.04 2.08 11.70
C LEU A 325 -14.29 2.92 11.50
N CYS A 326 -15.49 2.33 11.64
CA CYS A 326 -16.76 3.00 11.37
C CYS A 326 -17.69 3.08 12.60
N LEU A 327 -18.00 1.94 13.25
CA LEU A 327 -18.99 1.95 14.33
C LEU A 327 -18.47 2.61 15.61
N ALA A 328 -17.17 2.50 15.94
CA ALA A 328 -16.59 3.18 17.10
C ALA A 328 -16.30 4.68 16.86
N THR A 329 -16.18 5.10 15.59
CA THR A 329 -15.91 6.48 15.18
C THR A 329 -17.17 7.28 14.81
N GLY A 330 -18.34 6.64 14.80
CA GLY A 330 -19.62 7.26 14.44
C GLY A 330 -19.90 7.37 12.94
N ARG A 331 -19.06 6.78 12.07
CA ARG A 331 -19.23 6.76 10.61
C ARG A 331 -20.30 5.73 10.20
N PHE A 332 -21.54 5.93 10.67
CA PHE A 332 -22.63 4.97 10.47
C PHE A 332 -23.04 4.85 8.99
N ASP A 333 -22.97 5.91 8.20
CA ASP A 333 -23.28 5.83 6.76
C ASP A 333 -22.24 5.09 5.93
N ASP A 334 -20.95 5.15 6.29
CA ASP A 334 -19.94 4.28 5.69
C ASP A 334 -20.23 2.83 6.05
N ALA A 335 -20.49 2.53 7.33
CA ALA A 335 -20.87 1.19 7.77
C ALA A 335 -22.13 0.66 7.06
N ARG A 336 -23.13 1.52 6.87
CA ARG A 336 -24.38 1.22 6.15
C ARG A 336 -24.12 0.84 4.70
N GLN A 337 -23.33 1.64 3.98
CA GLN A 337 -22.95 1.38 2.59
C GLN A 337 -22.19 0.06 2.47
N ILE A 338 -21.17 -0.15 3.32
CA ILE A 338 -20.36 -1.38 3.33
C ILE A 338 -21.25 -2.60 3.60
N LEU A 339 -22.08 -2.57 4.65
CA LEU A 339 -22.90 -3.72 5.03
C LEU A 339 -23.97 -4.04 3.96
N ARG A 340 -24.55 -3.05 3.27
CA ARG A 340 -25.49 -3.28 2.15
C ARG A 340 -24.81 -3.91 0.93
N GLU A 341 -23.64 -3.42 0.55
CA GLU A 341 -22.85 -3.98 -0.57
C GLU A 341 -22.52 -5.46 -0.32
N TRP A 342 -22.04 -5.78 0.88
CA TRP A 342 -21.74 -7.16 1.25
C TRP A 342 -23.00 -8.02 1.43
N ALA A 343 -24.13 -7.47 1.89
CA ALA A 343 -25.41 -8.20 1.98
C ALA A 343 -25.88 -8.68 0.60
N GLY A 344 -25.72 -7.86 -0.45
CA GLY A 344 -26.01 -8.24 -1.84
C GLY A 344 -25.15 -9.39 -2.39
N ALA A 345 -24.03 -9.70 -1.72
CA ALA A 345 -23.11 -10.79 -2.10
C ALA A 345 -23.37 -12.11 -1.35
N VAL A 346 -24.44 -12.23 -0.53
CA VAL A 346 -24.79 -13.48 0.14
C VAL A 346 -25.26 -14.53 -0.87
N SER A 347 -24.61 -15.70 -0.88
CA SER A 347 -25.01 -16.84 -1.70
C SER A 347 -24.92 -18.13 -0.90
N GLN A 348 -25.97 -18.96 -0.93
CA GLN A 348 -26.06 -20.26 -0.23
C GLN A 348 -25.68 -20.18 1.28
N GLY A 349 -26.02 -19.07 1.94
CA GLY A 349 -25.71 -18.80 3.35
C GLY A 349 -24.24 -18.46 3.64
N MET A 350 -23.47 -18.09 2.61
CA MET A 350 -22.06 -17.71 2.68
C MET A 350 -21.83 -16.32 2.09
N LEU A 351 -20.74 -15.69 2.52
CA LEU A 351 -20.16 -14.51 1.89
C LEU A 351 -18.81 -14.86 1.25
N PRO A 352 -18.35 -14.08 0.26
CA PRO A 352 -17.02 -14.27 -0.29
C PRO A 352 -15.93 -13.91 0.72
N ASN A 353 -14.78 -14.57 0.63
CA ASN A 353 -13.58 -14.27 1.41
C ASN A 353 -12.90 -12.99 0.91
N ARG A 354 -12.93 -12.74 -0.41
CA ARG A 354 -12.40 -11.54 -1.08
C ARG A 354 -13.20 -11.22 -2.34
N PHE A 355 -13.22 -9.95 -2.72
CA PHE A 355 -13.42 -9.57 -4.12
C PHE A 355 -12.04 -9.50 -4.81
N PRO A 356 -11.85 -10.12 -5.99
CA PRO A 356 -10.56 -10.14 -6.68
C PRO A 356 -10.28 -8.84 -7.46
N ASP A 357 -9.00 -8.52 -7.68
CA ASP A 357 -8.55 -7.30 -8.37
C ASP A 357 -8.97 -7.19 -9.85
N ASP A 358 -9.37 -8.31 -10.47
CA ASP A 358 -9.74 -8.45 -11.88
C ASP A 358 -11.26 -8.37 -12.13
N GLY A 359 -12.07 -8.28 -11.08
CA GLY A 359 -13.54 -8.34 -11.18
C GLY A 359 -14.11 -9.74 -11.42
N GLY A 360 -13.30 -10.79 -11.31
CA GLY A 360 -13.72 -12.20 -11.44
C GLY A 360 -14.63 -12.69 -10.31
N THR A 361 -15.10 -13.94 -10.44
CA THR A 361 -16.06 -14.56 -9.53
C THR A 361 -15.57 -14.57 -8.06
N PRO A 362 -16.33 -14.02 -7.09
CA PRO A 362 -15.91 -13.97 -5.69
C PRO A 362 -15.71 -15.36 -5.04
N GLU A 363 -14.69 -15.48 -4.19
CA GLU A 363 -14.29 -16.77 -3.57
C GLU A 363 -15.06 -17.09 -2.28
N PHE A 364 -16.07 -17.95 -2.32
CA PHE A 364 -16.86 -18.37 -1.14
C PHE A 364 -16.14 -19.41 -0.23
N ASN A 365 -14.86 -19.17 0.11
CA ASN A 365 -14.00 -20.12 0.86
C ASN A 365 -13.73 -19.79 2.35
N ALA A 366 -14.44 -18.83 2.92
CA ALA A 366 -14.33 -18.44 4.34
C ALA A 366 -15.66 -18.60 5.11
N VAL A 367 -15.76 -19.65 5.93
CA VAL A 367 -16.97 -19.95 6.72
C VAL A 367 -17.14 -18.98 7.90
N ASP A 368 -16.06 -18.32 8.32
CA ASP A 368 -16.02 -17.33 9.40
C ASP A 368 -16.37 -15.90 8.95
N ALA A 369 -16.15 -15.53 7.67
CA ALA A 369 -16.50 -14.21 7.14
C ALA A 369 -18.00 -13.90 7.30
N ALA A 370 -18.87 -14.87 6.96
CA ALA A 370 -20.31 -14.73 7.15
C ALA A 370 -20.76 -14.66 8.62
N LEU A 371 -19.98 -15.20 9.58
CA LEU A 371 -20.27 -15.02 11.01
C LEU A 371 -19.86 -13.63 11.51
N TRP A 372 -18.73 -13.10 11.02
CA TRP A 372 -18.31 -11.74 11.33
C TRP A 372 -19.26 -10.68 10.73
N PHE A 373 -19.84 -10.93 9.56
CA PHE A 373 -20.91 -10.10 9.00
C PHE A 373 -22.11 -10.00 9.94
N VAL A 374 -22.64 -11.14 10.43
CA VAL A 374 -23.79 -11.15 11.35
C VAL A 374 -23.50 -10.32 12.60
N VAL A 375 -22.31 -10.46 13.20
CA VAL A 375 -21.89 -9.66 14.36
C VAL A 375 -21.80 -8.17 14.03
N ALA A 376 -21.23 -7.80 12.88
CA ALA A 376 -21.07 -6.41 12.47
C ALA A 376 -22.40 -5.74 12.07
N ALA A 377 -23.31 -6.49 11.44
CA ALA A 377 -24.64 -6.04 11.06
C ALA A 377 -25.55 -5.85 12.29
N ASP A 378 -25.55 -6.79 13.23
CA ASP A 378 -26.25 -6.65 14.52
C ASP A 378 -25.70 -5.48 15.34
N GLU A 379 -24.38 -5.31 15.44
CA GLU A 379 -23.78 -4.14 16.11
C GLU A 379 -24.11 -2.81 15.39
N PHE A 380 -24.28 -2.80 14.07
CA PHE A 380 -24.77 -1.63 13.34
C PHE A 380 -26.25 -1.36 13.66
N LEU A 381 -27.12 -2.36 13.50
CA LEU A 381 -28.58 -2.25 13.71
C LEU A 381 -28.97 -1.87 15.15
N ARG A 382 -28.09 -2.12 16.13
CA ARG A 382 -28.25 -1.73 17.54
C ARG A 382 -27.57 -0.41 17.94
N ARG A 383 -26.72 0.19 17.08
CA ARG A 383 -25.91 1.38 17.44
C ARG A 383 -26.09 2.58 16.51
N ALA A 384 -26.53 2.38 15.27
CA ALA A 384 -26.84 3.48 14.37
C ALA A 384 -28.08 4.24 14.89
N PRO A 385 -28.05 5.59 14.93
CA PRO A 385 -29.15 6.39 15.50
C PRO A 385 -30.42 6.34 14.67
N ALA A 386 -30.29 6.09 13.36
CA ALA A 386 -31.37 5.78 12.44
C ALA A 386 -30.89 4.73 11.43
N VAL A 387 -31.80 3.86 10.99
CA VAL A 387 -31.59 2.91 9.89
C VAL A 387 -32.87 2.89 9.06
N ASP A 388 -32.75 3.12 7.76
CA ASP A 388 -33.88 3.06 6.83
C ASP A 388 -34.45 1.63 6.70
N GLY A 389 -35.75 1.53 6.39
CA GLY A 389 -36.46 0.25 6.34
C GLY A 389 -35.85 -0.74 5.35
N ASP A 390 -35.44 -0.25 4.17
CA ASP A 390 -34.83 -1.06 3.11
C ASP A 390 -33.48 -1.62 3.55
N THR A 391 -32.64 -0.82 4.20
CA THR A 391 -31.38 -1.28 4.81
C THR A 391 -31.64 -2.31 5.90
N ARG A 392 -32.60 -2.05 6.79
CA ARG A 392 -32.95 -2.98 7.87
C ARG A 392 -33.36 -4.34 7.29
N ALA A 393 -34.33 -4.34 6.36
CA ALA A 393 -34.82 -5.56 5.72
C ALA A 393 -33.73 -6.30 4.94
N ALA A 394 -32.84 -5.58 4.23
CA ALA A 394 -31.74 -6.19 3.50
C ALA A 394 -30.70 -6.85 4.43
N LEU A 395 -30.39 -6.24 5.57
CA LEU A 395 -29.46 -6.82 6.55
C LEU A 395 -30.10 -8.00 7.31
N GLU A 396 -31.35 -7.90 7.71
CA GLU A 396 -32.10 -8.96 8.40
C GLU A 396 -32.27 -10.18 7.48
N ALA A 397 -32.67 -9.98 6.21
CA ALA A 397 -32.75 -11.07 5.22
C ALA A 397 -31.39 -11.73 4.92
N ALA A 398 -30.30 -10.95 4.89
CA ALA A 398 -28.94 -11.48 4.73
C ALA A 398 -28.49 -12.32 5.93
N ILE A 399 -28.82 -11.89 7.15
CA ILE A 399 -28.57 -12.66 8.39
C ILE A 399 -29.37 -13.97 8.36
N ASP A 400 -30.67 -13.91 8.05
CA ASP A 400 -31.53 -15.10 7.97
C ASP A 400 -31.06 -16.10 6.92
N ALA A 401 -30.63 -15.64 5.73
CA ALA A 401 -30.04 -16.50 4.71
C ALA A 401 -28.76 -17.21 5.19
N ILE A 402 -27.90 -16.51 5.95
CA ILE A 402 -26.67 -17.07 6.56
C ILE A 402 -27.01 -18.10 7.65
N VAL A 403 -28.06 -17.89 8.44
CA VAL A 403 -28.51 -18.82 9.50
C VAL A 403 -29.22 -20.05 8.90
N ALA A 404 -30.08 -19.86 7.91
CA ALA A 404 -30.82 -20.92 7.23
C ALA A 404 -29.89 -21.85 6.44
N GLY A 405 -28.90 -21.32 5.71
CA GLY A 405 -27.90 -22.13 5.00
C GLY A 405 -27.03 -23.02 5.91
N ARG A 406 -26.87 -22.64 7.18
CA ARG A 406 -26.18 -23.44 8.22
C ARG A 406 -27.08 -24.48 8.88
N SER A 407 -28.37 -24.19 8.99
CA SER A 407 -29.38 -25.05 9.62
C SER A 407 -29.95 -26.12 8.67
N SER A 408 -29.75 -25.96 7.37
CA SER A 408 -30.38 -26.78 6.33
C SER A 408 -29.79 -28.21 6.22
N PRO A 409 -30.60 -29.28 6.28
CA PRO A 409 -30.11 -30.66 6.14
C PRO A 409 -29.52 -31.03 4.77
N GLY A 410 -29.69 -30.16 3.76
CA GLY A 410 -29.20 -30.31 2.38
C GLY A 410 -27.72 -29.95 2.19
N THR A 411 -27.08 -29.29 3.14
CA THR A 411 -25.67 -28.84 3.03
C THR A 411 -24.64 -29.99 3.08
N ARG A 412 -25.11 -31.26 3.01
CA ARG A 412 -24.32 -32.50 2.89
C ARG A 412 -23.70 -32.63 1.48
N GLY A 413 -22.61 -31.91 1.25
CA GLY A 413 -21.86 -31.89 -0.01
C GLY A 413 -21.32 -30.52 -0.39
N SER A 414 -21.81 -29.45 0.26
CA SER A 414 -21.25 -28.10 0.17
C SER A 414 -20.04 -27.94 1.10
N PRO A 415 -19.05 -27.07 0.79
CA PRO A 415 -17.86 -26.84 1.63
C PRO A 415 -18.17 -26.43 3.08
N ILE A 416 -19.34 -25.87 3.36
CA ILE A 416 -19.82 -25.57 4.72
C ILE A 416 -20.03 -26.88 5.52
N GLY A 417 -20.62 -27.90 4.87
CA GLY A 417 -20.89 -29.21 5.45
C GLY A 417 -19.60 -29.95 5.82
N ASP A 418 -18.62 -30.02 4.92
CA ASP A 418 -17.34 -30.69 5.21
C ASP A 418 -16.53 -29.96 6.30
N ALA A 419 -16.61 -28.63 6.38
CA ALA A 419 -16.01 -27.88 7.48
C ALA A 419 -16.59 -28.29 8.85
N THR A 420 -17.91 -28.51 8.95
CA THR A 420 -18.52 -29.01 10.20
C THR A 420 -18.22 -30.49 10.45
N ARG A 421 -18.14 -31.34 9.41
CA ARG A 421 -17.83 -32.78 9.52
C ARG A 421 -16.49 -33.05 10.21
N SER A 422 -15.48 -32.21 9.98
CA SER A 422 -14.16 -32.34 10.64
C SER A 422 -14.19 -32.17 12.17
N SER A 423 -15.34 -31.85 12.78
CA SER A 423 -15.51 -31.77 14.24
C SER A 423 -16.14 -33.02 14.89
N ARG A 424 -16.70 -33.97 14.12
CA ARG A 424 -17.55 -35.06 14.66
C ARG A 424 -17.11 -36.50 14.35
N SER A 425 -16.11 -36.74 13.51
CA SER A 425 -15.66 -38.11 13.17
C SER A 425 -14.17 -38.33 13.41
N ALA A 426 -13.83 -39.04 14.49
CA ALA A 426 -12.50 -39.54 14.79
C ALA A 426 -12.28 -40.96 14.22
N ALA A 427 -12.30 -41.11 12.89
CA ALA A 427 -11.88 -42.34 12.20
C ALA A 427 -11.50 -42.08 10.73
N SER A 428 -10.31 -42.58 10.35
CA SER A 428 -9.82 -42.99 9.01
C SER A 428 -10.03 -42.14 7.72
N ALA A 429 -9.19 -42.47 6.72
CA ALA A 429 -9.23 -42.09 5.30
C ALA A 429 -9.01 -40.61 4.89
N SER A 430 -8.02 -40.40 4.04
CA SER A 430 -7.47 -39.10 3.64
C SER A 430 -7.96 -38.58 2.27
N ARG A 431 -8.27 -37.28 2.20
CA ARG A 431 -8.00 -36.42 1.03
C ARG A 431 -7.45 -35.06 1.51
N PRO A 432 -6.56 -34.38 0.77
CA PRO A 432 -6.04 -33.07 1.17
C PRO A 432 -7.09 -31.97 0.95
N GLY A 433 -7.25 -31.07 1.92
CA GLY A 433 -8.24 -29.98 1.89
C GLY A 433 -7.69 -28.67 2.44
N ALA A 434 -8.21 -27.55 1.96
CA ALA A 434 -7.73 -26.20 2.27
C ALA A 434 -8.17 -25.69 3.66
N SER A 435 -7.45 -24.68 4.18
CA SER A 435 -7.80 -24.03 5.45
C SER A 435 -8.89 -22.97 5.25
N THR A 436 -10.00 -23.13 5.97
CA THR A 436 -11.19 -22.26 5.94
C THR A 436 -11.26 -21.26 7.10
N THR A 437 -10.17 -21.11 7.88
CA THR A 437 -10.07 -20.24 9.06
C THR A 437 -8.74 -19.48 9.08
N ARG A 438 -8.56 -18.58 10.06
CA ARG A 438 -7.46 -17.61 10.16
C ARG A 438 -6.03 -18.19 10.08
N ASP A 439 -5.80 -19.45 10.48
CA ASP A 439 -4.49 -20.11 10.31
C ASP A 439 -4.25 -20.49 8.83
N ARG A 440 -3.64 -19.59 8.06
CA ARG A 440 -3.01 -19.84 6.75
C ARG A 440 -1.54 -19.38 6.80
N SER A 441 -0.61 -20.33 6.96
CA SER A 441 0.85 -20.07 6.91
C SER A 441 1.57 -21.01 5.95
N CYS A 442 2.64 -20.52 5.33
CA CYS A 442 3.29 -21.18 4.19
C CYS A 442 4.16 -22.38 4.61
N ALA A 443 3.72 -23.59 4.28
CA ALA A 443 4.57 -24.78 4.17
C ALA A 443 3.98 -25.79 3.17
N SER A 444 4.66 -25.97 2.03
CA SER A 444 4.52 -27.05 1.03
C SER A 444 3.26 -27.94 1.11
N GLY A 445 2.11 -27.39 0.67
CA GLY A 445 0.91 -28.17 0.35
C GLY A 445 0.22 -28.92 1.49
N ARG A 446 0.60 -28.73 2.76
CA ARG A 446 -0.01 -29.43 3.91
C ARG A 446 -0.41 -28.46 5.01
N GLY A 447 -1.68 -28.06 5.02
CA GLY A 447 -2.26 -27.15 6.02
C GLY A 447 -2.14 -27.67 7.45
N ARG A 448 -1.19 -27.14 8.22
CA ARG A 448 -0.88 -27.54 9.61
C ARG A 448 -1.69 -26.77 10.66
N SER A 449 -3.01 -26.63 10.48
CA SER A 449 -3.90 -26.24 11.58
C SER A 449 -5.31 -26.83 11.39
N ARG A 450 -5.66 -27.80 12.25
CA ARG A 450 -7.04 -28.22 12.51
C ARG A 450 -7.37 -27.89 13.96
N ARG A 451 -7.85 -26.67 14.22
CA ARG A 451 -8.40 -26.29 15.54
C ARG A 451 -9.90 -26.54 15.55
N ALA A 452 -10.35 -27.55 16.30
CA ALA A 452 -11.77 -27.73 16.58
C ALA A 452 -12.25 -26.63 17.54
N CYS A 453 -13.17 -25.77 17.10
CA CYS A 453 -13.63 -24.62 17.88
C CYS A 453 -14.74 -25.02 18.86
N CYS A 454 -14.37 -25.77 19.90
CA CYS A 454 -15.30 -26.27 20.93
C CYS A 454 -14.93 -25.79 22.35
N ARG A 455 -14.79 -24.47 22.54
CA ARG A 455 -15.06 -23.74 23.80
C ARG A 455 -14.76 -22.24 23.63
N THR A 456 -15.77 -21.51 23.16
CA THR A 456 -15.88 -20.06 23.38
C THR A 456 -17.34 -19.81 23.72
N THR A 457 -17.61 -19.43 24.97
CA THR A 457 -18.97 -19.25 25.48
C THR A 457 -19.56 -17.96 24.92
N PHE A 458 -20.46 -18.10 23.94
CA PHE A 458 -21.34 -17.01 23.50
C PHE A 458 -22.35 -16.72 24.63
N PRO A 459 -22.48 -15.47 25.09
CA PRO A 459 -23.47 -15.09 26.11
C PRO A 459 -24.85 -14.89 25.47
N THR A 460 -25.62 -15.97 25.34
CA THR A 460 -27.01 -15.90 24.85
C THR A 460 -27.95 -15.48 25.97
N THR A 461 -28.37 -14.22 26.01
CA THR A 461 -29.39 -13.72 26.94
C THR A 461 -30.67 -13.32 26.21
N ALA A 462 -31.50 -14.31 25.91
CA ALA A 462 -32.88 -14.13 25.46
C ALA A 462 -33.76 -15.23 26.08
N ALA A 463 -34.61 -14.86 27.05
CA ALA A 463 -35.48 -15.79 27.74
C ALA A 463 -36.79 -15.09 28.18
N HIS A 464 -37.83 -15.20 27.36
CA HIS A 464 -39.20 -14.90 27.78
C HIS A 464 -39.84 -16.16 28.38
N PRO A 465 -40.35 -16.12 29.62
CA PRO A 465 -41.10 -17.22 30.20
C PRO A 465 -42.61 -17.05 30.01
N SER A 466 -43.30 -18.12 29.58
CA SER A 466 -44.76 -18.13 29.46
C SER A 466 -45.37 -19.39 30.09
N SER A 467 -46.02 -19.22 31.25
CA SER A 467 -46.95 -20.18 31.92
C SER A 467 -46.34 -21.53 32.40
N THR A 468 -46.82 -22.19 33.48
CA THR A 468 -47.95 -21.90 34.38
C THR A 468 -47.69 -22.39 35.83
N ARG A 469 -48.44 -21.83 36.79
CA ARG A 469 -48.51 -22.16 38.23
C ARG A 469 -48.18 -23.60 38.68
N SER A 470 -47.40 -23.71 39.75
CA SER A 470 -47.81 -24.42 40.98
C SER A 470 -47.07 -23.91 42.23
N THR A 471 -47.76 -23.83 43.36
CA THR A 471 -47.33 -23.30 44.68
C THR A 471 -48.29 -23.84 45.77
N PRO A 472 -48.02 -23.74 47.09
CA PRO A 472 -46.81 -23.24 47.79
C PRO A 472 -46.25 -24.22 48.85
N ARG A 473 -45.10 -23.88 49.47
CA ARG A 473 -44.98 -23.92 50.95
C ARG A 473 -43.83 -23.05 51.50
N SER A 474 -44.22 -22.16 52.41
CA SER A 474 -43.47 -21.48 53.50
C SER A 474 -41.98 -21.78 53.73
N GLY A 475 -41.18 -20.70 53.78
CA GLY A 475 -39.85 -20.58 54.42
C GLY A 475 -39.54 -19.10 54.67
N SER A 476 -38.79 -18.74 55.72
CA SER A 476 -38.78 -17.37 56.28
C SER A 476 -37.44 -16.63 56.25
N SER A 477 -37.52 -15.32 56.55
CA SER A 477 -36.53 -14.48 57.26
C SER A 477 -35.14 -14.22 56.65
N SER A 478 -35.05 -13.05 55.98
CA SER A 478 -34.14 -11.93 56.30
C SER A 478 -32.59 -12.05 56.14
N PRO A 479 -31.89 -10.92 55.87
CA PRO A 479 -30.48 -10.92 55.45
C PRO A 479 -29.48 -10.56 56.57
N PRO A 480 -28.18 -10.58 56.26
CA PRO A 480 -27.29 -9.50 56.70
C PRO A 480 -26.52 -8.84 55.54
N THR A 481 -26.20 -7.55 55.71
CA THR A 481 -25.25 -6.79 54.90
C THR A 481 -23.82 -6.95 55.42
N SER A 482 -22.83 -7.03 54.53
CA SER A 482 -21.44 -6.67 54.85
C SER A 482 -20.71 -6.13 53.63
N SER A 483 -19.66 -5.34 53.87
CA SER A 483 -18.84 -4.63 52.88
C SER A 483 -17.38 -5.11 52.93
N CYS A 484 -16.52 -4.49 52.09
CA CYS A 484 -15.07 -4.70 52.00
C CYS A 484 -14.64 -6.05 51.37
N ALA A 485 -13.51 -6.14 50.64
CA ALA A 485 -12.64 -5.11 50.05
C ALA A 485 -11.89 -5.71 48.83
N ALA A 486 -11.29 -4.86 47.99
CA ALA A 486 -10.50 -5.30 46.84
C ALA A 486 -9.04 -5.68 47.25
N PRO A 487 -8.47 -6.79 46.72
CA PRO A 487 -7.08 -7.14 46.94
C PRO A 487 -6.12 -6.35 46.02
N PRO A 488 -4.87 -6.06 46.46
CA PRO A 488 -3.89 -5.32 45.67
C PRO A 488 -3.20 -6.18 44.59
N PRO A 489 -2.62 -5.56 43.54
CA PRO A 489 -1.93 -6.27 42.47
C PRO A 489 -0.56 -6.82 42.89
N SER A 490 -0.23 -8.05 42.48
CA SER A 490 1.07 -8.68 42.72
C SER A 490 2.09 -8.37 41.61
N THR A 491 3.25 -7.84 42.00
CA THR A 491 4.37 -7.54 41.11
C THR A 491 5.24 -8.78 40.87
N ALA A 492 5.37 -9.21 39.61
CA ALA A 492 6.17 -10.37 39.23
C ALA A 492 7.35 -9.98 38.31
N THR A 493 8.44 -9.50 38.90
CA THR A 493 9.67 -9.14 38.18
C THR A 493 10.30 -10.35 37.49
N ARG A 494 10.64 -10.25 36.19
CA ARG A 494 11.25 -11.35 35.42
C ARG A 494 12.46 -10.88 34.61
N ALA A 495 13.65 -11.04 35.19
CA ALA A 495 14.93 -10.75 34.54
C ALA A 495 15.22 -11.68 33.33
N PRO A 496 16.05 -11.26 32.36
CA PRO A 496 16.24 -11.98 31.10
C PRO A 496 17.14 -13.21 31.22
N ARG A 497 16.82 -14.28 30.49
CA ARG A 497 17.72 -15.43 30.31
C ARG A 497 18.75 -15.14 29.22
N SER A 498 20.00 -14.97 29.60
CA SER A 498 21.14 -14.98 28.67
C SER A 498 21.32 -16.39 28.06
N LYS A 499 21.49 -16.46 26.74
CA LYS A 499 22.05 -17.67 26.09
C LYS A 499 23.55 -17.45 25.92
N ARG A 500 24.36 -18.34 26.51
CA ARG A 500 25.82 -18.30 26.37
C ARG A 500 26.25 -18.51 24.91
N ARG A 501 27.18 -17.68 24.46
CA ARG A 501 27.96 -17.87 23.23
C ARG A 501 29.03 -18.94 23.52
N SER A 502 29.07 -20.03 22.76
CA SER A 502 30.14 -21.04 22.85
C SER A 502 31.11 -20.89 21.70
N THR A 503 32.38 -20.58 21.99
CA THR A 503 33.46 -20.59 21.02
C THR A 503 33.95 -22.01 20.75
N ARG A 504 34.35 -22.28 19.51
CA ARG A 504 35.36 -23.30 19.22
C ARG A 504 36.23 -22.84 18.06
N SER A 505 37.50 -23.20 18.12
CA SER A 505 38.58 -22.62 17.33
C SER A 505 38.93 -23.44 16.09
N SER A 506 39.57 -22.80 15.12
CA SER A 506 40.40 -23.45 14.10
C SER A 506 41.54 -24.26 14.75
N PRO A 507 42.24 -25.08 13.96
CA PRO A 507 43.55 -24.62 13.53
C PRO A 507 43.85 -24.86 12.04
N ALA A 508 44.85 -24.15 11.52
CA ALA A 508 45.60 -24.54 10.32
C ALA A 508 46.66 -25.61 10.71
N THR A 509 47.54 -26.18 9.88
CA THR A 509 48.03 -25.83 8.53
C THR A 509 48.71 -27.07 7.95
N ARG A 510 48.72 -27.26 6.62
CA ARG A 510 49.95 -27.66 5.89
C ARG A 510 49.79 -27.55 4.37
N ALA A 511 50.91 -27.32 3.70
CA ALA A 511 51.05 -27.32 2.25
C ALA A 511 51.94 -28.49 1.81
N ALA A 512 51.74 -28.92 0.55
CA ALA A 512 52.70 -29.68 -0.24
C ALA A 512 52.42 -29.40 -1.73
N ALA A 513 53.45 -29.43 -2.58
CA ALA A 513 53.35 -29.24 -4.02
C ALA A 513 54.32 -30.19 -4.72
N ALA A 514 54.03 -30.61 -5.97
CA ALA A 514 55.02 -30.91 -7.02
C ALA A 514 54.36 -31.34 -8.35
N THR A 515 55.02 -30.97 -9.46
CA THR A 515 55.16 -31.65 -10.79
C THR A 515 54.04 -32.59 -11.31
N ALA A 516 53.42 -32.43 -12.48
CA ALA A 516 53.83 -32.04 -13.86
C ALA A 516 54.33 -33.19 -14.78
N SER A 517 53.71 -33.37 -15.96
CA SER A 517 54.25 -34.06 -17.17
C SER A 517 53.33 -33.90 -18.40
N ALA A 518 53.92 -33.88 -19.61
CA ALA A 518 53.34 -33.86 -20.98
C ALA A 518 54.51 -34.00 -22.00
N PRO A 519 54.33 -34.06 -23.35
CA PRO A 519 53.17 -34.33 -24.22
C PRO A 519 53.42 -35.61 -25.10
N PRO A 520 52.98 -35.74 -26.38
CA PRO A 520 53.69 -35.14 -27.54
C PRO A 520 52.79 -34.58 -28.68
N ARG A 521 53.35 -34.35 -29.89
CA ARG A 521 52.82 -33.55 -31.04
C ARG A 521 52.49 -34.46 -32.26
N THR A 522 51.72 -34.01 -33.28
CA THR A 522 52.19 -33.40 -34.57
C THR A 522 51.06 -32.62 -35.30
N ALA A 523 51.29 -31.41 -35.87
CA ALA A 523 51.59 -31.06 -37.29
C ALA A 523 50.54 -31.52 -38.34
N SER A 524 49.99 -30.68 -39.25
CA SER A 524 50.66 -29.79 -40.23
C SER A 524 49.82 -28.58 -40.76
N SER A 525 50.36 -27.80 -41.71
CA SER A 525 49.79 -26.62 -42.44
C SER A 525 50.69 -26.36 -43.70
N PRO A 526 50.66 -25.25 -44.49
CA PRO A 526 49.79 -24.04 -44.59
C PRO A 526 49.39 -23.81 -46.09
N PRO A 527 49.29 -22.58 -46.69
CA PRO A 527 49.06 -21.19 -46.22
C PRO A 527 47.73 -20.64 -46.81
N ALA A 528 47.43 -19.37 -47.18
CA ALA A 528 47.99 -17.99 -47.23
C ALA A 528 46.78 -17.03 -47.35
N SER A 529 46.77 -15.70 -47.22
CA SER A 529 47.55 -14.57 -46.63
C SER A 529 46.58 -13.33 -46.68
N ARG A 530 46.78 -12.06 -46.26
CA ARG A 530 47.84 -11.06 -45.95
C ARG A 530 47.27 -10.14 -44.80
N VAL A 531 47.98 -9.33 -43.97
CA VAL A 531 48.94 -8.20 -44.19
C VAL A 531 48.27 -7.00 -44.90
N CYS A 532 48.12 -5.77 -44.38
CA CYS A 532 48.52 -5.05 -43.14
C CYS A 532 47.66 -3.74 -43.06
N SER A 533 47.70 -2.81 -42.08
CA SER A 533 47.95 -2.79 -40.61
C SER A 533 47.90 -1.32 -40.11
N SER A 534 47.73 -1.08 -38.80
CA SER A 534 47.69 0.27 -38.17
C SER A 534 48.93 0.60 -37.32
N PRO A 535 49.24 1.89 -37.05
CA PRO A 535 50.13 2.27 -35.95
C PRO A 535 49.52 3.32 -34.98
N GLY A 536 50.00 3.31 -33.74
CA GLY A 536 49.81 4.38 -32.74
C GLY A 536 51.08 4.56 -31.90
N TRP A 537 51.26 5.70 -31.24
CA TRP A 537 52.48 6.04 -30.48
C TRP A 537 52.18 6.68 -29.12
N THR A 538 53.15 6.60 -28.20
CA THR A 538 52.97 6.88 -26.76
C THR A 538 53.96 7.93 -26.19
N ARG A 539 53.68 8.39 -24.97
CA ARG A 539 54.34 9.50 -24.25
C ARG A 539 55.82 9.24 -23.92
N ARG A 540 56.59 10.33 -23.75
CA ARG A 540 57.52 10.51 -22.61
C ARG A 540 57.77 11.98 -22.25
N TRP A 541 58.63 12.23 -21.26
CA TRP A 541 58.77 13.48 -20.49
C TRP A 541 60.22 13.97 -20.44
N ALA A 542 60.40 15.20 -19.91
CA ALA A 542 61.54 15.71 -19.13
C ALA A 542 62.65 16.55 -19.81
N THR A 543 62.54 17.88 -19.61
CA THR A 543 63.55 18.84 -19.07
C THR A 543 64.98 18.94 -19.64
N GLY A 544 65.45 20.18 -19.84
CA GLY A 544 66.85 20.48 -20.16
C GLY A 544 67.23 21.97 -20.27
N SER A 545 66.87 22.80 -19.28
CA SER A 545 67.43 24.15 -19.01
C SER A 545 67.04 24.57 -17.59
#